data_AF-A0A1Z4EBK7-F1
#
_entry.id   AF-A0A1Z4EBK7-F1
#
_cell.length_a   1.000
_cell.length_b   1.000
_cell.length_c   1.000
_cell.angle_alpha   90.00
_cell.angle_beta   90.00
_cell.angle_gamma   90.00
#
_symmetry.space_group_name_H-M   'P 1'
#
loop_
_entity.id
_entity.type
_entity.pdbx_description
1 polymer ?
#
loop_
_entity_poly.entity_id
_entity_poly.type
_entity_poly.pdbx_seq_one_letter_code
_entity_poly.pdbx_strand_id
1 'polypeptide(L)'
;MMGTFRLEADQALVLEIDPPETRYWNVTLESIWHECLEPRRRHSSVTSRAVRPDEDGKVRIAISAADYGFGHWLDTGGRHRGFVVLRWLDNPEPPAVAVSVRRGEGRP
;
A
#
# COMPACT_ATOMS: atom_id res chain seq x y z
N MET A 1 -3.63 -1.58 -11.98
CA MET A 1 -4.24 -0.33 -11.50
C MET A 1 -3.13 0.59 -10.99
N MET A 2 -3.24 1.90 -11.21
CA MET A 2 -2.29 2.90 -10.74
C MET A 2 -3.04 4.07 -10.11
N GLY A 3 -2.53 4.56 -8.98
CA GLY A 3 -3.02 5.76 -8.30
C GLY A 3 -1.85 6.62 -7.80
N THR A 4 -2.15 7.79 -7.27
CA THR A 4 -1.18 8.70 -6.63
C THR A 4 -1.52 8.87 -5.17
N PHE A 5 -0.51 9.18 -4.36
CA PHE A 5 -0.71 9.63 -2.99
C PHE A 5 -0.14 11.04 -2.81
N ARG A 6 -0.77 11.81 -1.92
CA ARG A 6 -0.22 13.05 -1.37
C ARG A 6 -0.60 13.10 0.11
N LEU A 7 0.39 13.07 0.99
CA LEU A 7 0.21 12.86 2.43
C LEU A 7 1.03 13.87 3.24
N GLU A 8 0.41 14.41 4.28
CA GLU A 8 1.13 15.10 5.36
C GLU A 8 1.96 14.10 6.18
N ALA A 9 2.89 14.60 6.99
CA ALA A 9 3.82 13.77 7.75
C ALA A 9 3.13 12.80 8.74
N ASP A 10 1.93 13.17 9.24
CA ASP A 10 1.11 12.39 10.17
C ASP A 10 0.01 11.58 9.49
N GLN A 11 0.01 11.49 8.15
CA GLN A 11 -1.05 10.81 7.40
C GLN A 11 -0.62 9.46 6.84
N ALA A 12 -1.58 8.55 6.77
CA ALA A 12 -1.47 7.28 6.08
C ALA A 12 -2.60 7.12 5.07
N LEU A 13 -2.26 6.72 3.86
CA LEU A 13 -3.21 6.19 2.89
C LEU A 13 -3.42 4.70 3.20
N VAL A 14 -4.64 4.31 3.53
CA VAL A 14 -5.01 2.92 3.79
C VAL A 14 -5.79 2.39 2.60
N LEU A 15 -5.28 1.29 2.02
CA LEU A 15 -5.96 0.50 1.01
C LEU A 15 -6.65 -0.68 1.71
N GLU A 16 -7.96 -0.82 1.51
CA GLU A 16 -8.70 -2.02 1.89
C GLU A 16 -9.04 -2.78 0.61
N ILE A 17 -8.38 -3.92 0.43
CA ILE A 17 -8.43 -4.70 -0.81
C ILE A 17 -9.23 -5.97 -0.54
N ASP A 18 -10.23 -6.24 -1.37
CA ASP A 18 -10.81 -7.58 -1.49
C ASP A 18 -9.82 -8.43 -2.30
N PRO A 19 -9.09 -9.38 -1.66
CA PRO A 19 -7.98 -10.05 -2.30
C PRO A 19 -8.49 -10.85 -3.50
N PRO A 20 -7.97 -10.60 -4.72
CA PRO A 20 -8.43 -11.30 -5.90
C PRO A 20 -8.03 -12.78 -5.82
N GLU A 21 -8.91 -13.66 -6.31
CA GLU A 21 -8.58 -15.06 -6.57
C GLU A 21 -7.64 -15.14 -7.77
N THR A 22 -6.34 -15.05 -7.51
CA THR A 22 -5.29 -15.14 -8.52
C THR A 22 -4.03 -15.74 -7.93
N ARG A 23 -3.17 -16.30 -8.78
CA ARG A 23 -1.86 -16.82 -8.37
C ARG A 23 -0.92 -15.74 -7.85
N TYR A 24 -1.11 -14.48 -8.25
CA TYR A 24 -0.23 -13.39 -7.85
C TYR A 24 -0.91 -12.02 -7.93
N TRP A 25 -0.70 -11.23 -6.89
CA TRP A 25 -0.91 -9.79 -6.92
C TRP A 25 0.09 -9.09 -5.99
N ASN A 26 0.31 -7.80 -6.18
CA ASN A 26 1.21 -7.02 -5.35
C ASN A 26 0.84 -5.53 -5.32
N VAL A 27 1.27 -4.84 -4.27
CA VAL A 27 1.26 -3.38 -4.18
C VAL A 27 2.70 -2.88 -4.17
N THR A 28 2.97 -1.80 -4.90
CA THR A 28 4.30 -1.17 -4.98
C THR A 28 4.18 0.34 -4.96
N LEU A 29 5.05 0.99 -4.20
CA LEU A 29 5.25 2.42 -4.20
C LEU A 29 6.33 2.80 -5.21
N GLU A 30 6.06 3.86 -5.96
CA GLU A 30 6.99 4.42 -6.94
C GLU A 30 7.19 5.93 -6.69
N SER A 31 8.37 6.43 -7.03
CA SER A 31 8.68 7.86 -7.02
C SER A 31 7.83 8.60 -8.07
N ILE A 32 7.82 9.94 -8.03
CA ILE A 32 7.17 10.75 -9.08
C ILE A 32 7.78 10.54 -10.48
N TRP A 33 8.94 9.88 -10.56
CA TRP A 33 9.63 9.51 -11.80
C TRP A 33 9.43 8.04 -12.17
N HIS A 34 8.46 7.35 -11.53
CA HIS A 34 8.17 5.93 -11.73
C HIS A 34 9.33 4.98 -11.37
N GLU A 35 10.12 5.34 -10.36
CA GLU A 35 11.22 4.51 -9.85
C GLU A 35 10.79 3.77 -8.58
N CYS A 36 11.30 2.56 -8.38
CA CYS A 36 11.10 1.83 -7.13
C CYS A 36 11.75 2.58 -5.95
N LEU A 37 11.04 2.69 -4.82
CA LEU A 37 11.57 3.37 -3.64
C LEU A 37 12.57 2.48 -2.88
N GLU A 38 13.85 2.63 -3.17
CA GLU A 38 14.97 2.07 -2.38
C GLU A 38 14.75 0.58 -1.96
N PRO A 39 14.49 -0.35 -2.90
CA PRO A 39 13.94 -1.69 -2.61
C PRO A 39 14.83 -2.58 -1.73
N ARG A 40 16.10 -2.22 -1.54
CA ARG A 40 17.04 -2.92 -0.64
C ARG A 40 17.02 -2.40 0.79
N ARG A 41 16.44 -1.22 1.02
CA ARG A 41 16.47 -0.50 2.30
C ARG A 41 15.08 -0.25 2.86
N ARG A 42 14.04 -0.29 2.02
CA ARG A 42 12.68 0.06 2.42
C ARG A 42 11.69 -1.03 2.04
N HIS A 43 10.70 -1.21 2.91
CA HIS A 43 9.52 -1.99 2.63
C HIS A 43 8.56 -1.15 1.78
N SER A 44 8.89 -0.95 0.49
CA SER A 44 8.12 -0.12 -0.42
C SER A 44 7.19 -0.91 -1.34
N SER A 45 7.16 -2.23 -1.19
CA SER A 45 6.26 -3.12 -1.93
C SER A 45 5.98 -4.38 -1.14
N VAL A 46 4.86 -5.02 -1.45
CA VAL A 46 4.48 -6.28 -0.85
C VAL A 46 3.74 -7.15 -1.88
N THR A 47 4.05 -8.44 -1.88
CA THR A 47 3.36 -9.46 -2.68
C THR A 47 2.29 -10.16 -1.86
N SER A 48 1.29 -10.74 -2.52
CA SER A 48 0.21 -11.51 -1.89
C SER A 48 0.69 -12.61 -0.92
N ARG A 49 1.90 -13.14 -1.08
CA ARG A 49 2.47 -14.15 -0.19
C ARG A 49 2.85 -13.62 1.22
N ALA A 50 3.07 -12.32 1.34
CA ALA A 50 3.54 -11.67 2.57
C ALA A 50 2.43 -10.93 3.34
N VAL A 51 1.20 -10.98 2.84
CA VAL A 51 0.01 -10.40 3.48
C VAL A 51 -1.02 -11.49 3.74
N ARG A 52 -1.81 -11.31 4.79
CA ARG A 52 -2.96 -12.15 5.10
C ARG A 52 -4.21 -11.28 5.23
N PRO A 53 -5.38 -11.76 4.81
CA PRO A 53 -6.63 -11.09 5.11
C PRO A 53 -6.88 -11.03 6.61
N ASP A 54 -7.52 -9.96 7.06
CA ASP A 54 -8.05 -9.80 8.42
C ASP A 54 -9.35 -10.63 8.59
N GLU A 55 -9.97 -10.59 9.77
CA GLU A 55 -11.17 -11.39 10.11
C GLU A 55 -12.37 -11.12 9.17
N ASP A 56 -12.44 -9.93 8.57
CA ASP A 56 -13.46 -9.53 7.61
C ASP A 56 -13.11 -9.91 6.15
N GLY A 57 -12.01 -10.66 5.95
CA GLY A 57 -11.58 -11.15 4.64
C GLY A 57 -10.87 -10.11 3.78
N LYS A 58 -10.65 -8.89 4.28
CA LYS A 58 -9.97 -7.80 3.56
C LYS A 58 -8.49 -7.76 3.89
N VAL A 59 -7.67 -7.34 2.93
CA VAL A 59 -6.26 -7.03 3.16
C VAL A 59 -6.09 -5.52 3.32
N ARG A 60 -5.52 -5.10 4.45
CA ARG A 60 -5.24 -3.69 4.74
C ARG A 60 -3.77 -3.38 4.51
N ILE A 61 -3.50 -2.42 3.62
CA ILE A 61 -2.14 -1.93 3.33
C ILE A 61 -2.09 -0.44 3.64
N ALA A 62 -1.22 -0.06 4.57
CA ALA A 62 -1.03 1.32 4.99
C ALA A 62 0.23 1.91 4.33
N ILE A 63 0.11 3.10 3.74
CA ILE A 63 1.17 3.80 3.04
C ILE A 63 1.42 5.11 3.78
N SER A 64 2.60 5.23 4.40
CA SER A 64 2.93 6.37 5.28
C SER A 64 4.43 6.48 5.51
N ALA A 65 4.88 7.63 6.04
CA ALA A 65 6.27 7.85 6.41
C ALA A 65 6.72 7.08 7.67
N ALA A 66 5.77 6.64 8.50
CA ALA A 66 5.99 5.82 9.69
C ALA A 66 4.88 4.77 9.83
N ASP A 67 5.15 3.69 10.56
CA ASP A 67 4.14 2.67 10.86
C ASP A 67 3.22 3.14 11.99
N TYR A 68 1.94 3.31 11.67
CA TYR A 68 0.89 3.71 12.61
C TYR A 68 -0.06 2.55 12.98
N GLY A 69 0.22 1.33 12.53
CA GLY A 69 -0.58 0.14 12.88
C GLY A 69 -1.91 0.02 12.13
N PHE A 70 -2.07 0.62 10.95
CA PHE A 70 -3.29 0.54 10.14
C PHE A 70 -3.36 -0.66 9.18
N GLY A 71 -2.52 -1.67 9.39
CA GLY A 71 -2.41 -2.86 8.53
C GLY A 71 -0.97 -3.15 8.13
N HIS A 72 -0.76 -3.82 6.99
CA HIS A 72 0.58 -4.05 6.46
C HIS A 72 1.19 -2.73 5.98
N TRP A 73 2.27 -2.29 6.61
CA TRP A 73 2.89 -1.00 6.32
C TRP A 73 3.84 -1.02 5.13
N LEU A 74 3.70 -0.03 4.25
CA LEU A 74 4.64 0.32 3.20
C LEU A 74 5.23 1.71 3.45
N ASP A 75 6.55 1.76 3.49
CA ASP A 75 7.34 2.95 3.85
C ASP A 75 7.53 3.87 2.63
N THR A 76 7.02 5.11 2.72
CA THR A 76 7.23 6.15 1.69
C THR A 76 8.66 6.72 1.72
N GLY A 77 9.41 6.46 2.77
CA GLY A 77 10.74 7.02 3.01
C GLY A 77 10.71 8.54 3.19
N GLY A 78 9.67 9.06 3.86
CA GLY A 78 9.46 10.49 4.07
C GLY A 78 8.97 11.26 2.85
N ARG A 79 8.64 10.57 1.75
CA ARG A 79 8.10 11.22 0.55
C ARG A 79 6.64 11.58 0.77
N HIS A 80 6.29 12.84 0.54
CA HIS A 80 4.92 13.34 0.65
C HIS A 80 4.05 13.04 -0.56
N ARG A 81 4.63 12.63 -1.69
CA ARG A 81 3.89 12.25 -2.90
C ARG A 81 4.61 11.19 -3.72
N GLY A 82 3.84 10.40 -4.45
CA GLY A 82 4.34 9.35 -5.35
C GLY A 82 3.18 8.56 -5.96
N PHE A 83 3.51 7.41 -6.54
CA PHE A 83 2.53 6.50 -7.10
C PHE A 83 2.36 5.25 -6.23
N VAL A 84 1.17 4.67 -6.34
CA VAL A 84 0.83 3.36 -5.82
C VAL A 84 0.38 2.51 -7.00
N VAL A 85 0.99 1.35 -7.17
CA VAL A 85 0.66 0.43 -8.26
C VAL A 85 0.22 -0.90 -7.67
N LEU A 86 -1.02 -1.29 -8.00
CA LEU A 86 -1.58 -2.61 -7.72
C LEU A 86 -1.56 -3.43 -9.02
N ARG A 87 -0.83 -4.54 -9.01
CA ARG A 87 -0.75 -5.49 -10.12
C ARG A 87 -1.38 -6.79 -9.70
N TRP A 88 -2.11 -7.44 -10.61
CA TRP A 88 -2.66 -8.77 -10.44
C TRP A 88 -2.51 -9.51 -11.77
N LEU A 89 -2.36 -10.82 -11.71
CA LEU A 89 -2.24 -11.67 -12.92
C LEU A 89 -3.54 -12.42 -13.16
N ASP A 90 -3.75 -12.85 -14.40
CA ASP A 90 -4.69 -13.92 -14.78
C ASP A 90 -6.15 -13.73 -14.29
N ASN A 91 -6.58 -12.49 -14.06
CA ASN A 91 -7.95 -12.12 -13.74
C ASN A 91 -8.31 -10.86 -14.55
N PRO A 92 -9.31 -10.90 -15.44
CA PRO A 92 -9.72 -9.73 -16.22
C PRO A 92 -10.35 -8.64 -15.36
N GLU A 93 -10.94 -9.01 -14.22
CA GLU A 93 -11.59 -8.07 -13.32
C GLU A 93 -10.58 -7.45 -12.35
N PRO A 94 -10.61 -6.12 -12.16
CA PRO A 94 -9.80 -5.49 -11.14
C PRO A 94 -10.30 -5.87 -9.74
N PRO A 95 -9.41 -6.08 -8.75
CA PRO A 95 -9.84 -6.24 -7.37
C PRO A 95 -10.57 -4.99 -6.88
N ALA A 96 -11.57 -5.18 -6.03
CA ALA A 96 -12.22 -4.07 -5.35
C ALA A 96 -11.26 -3.48 -4.32
N VAL A 97 -11.10 -2.16 -4.37
CA VAL A 97 -10.22 -1.41 -3.47
C VAL A 97 -10.98 -0.20 -2.94
N ALA A 98 -11.14 -0.14 -1.62
CA ALA A 98 -11.54 1.07 -0.92
C ALA A 98 -10.29 1.81 -0.42
N VAL A 99 -10.34 3.14 -0.44
CA VAL A 99 -9.22 3.99 0.01
C VAL A 99 -9.70 4.96 1.06
N SER A 100 -8.89 5.15 2.11
CA SER A 100 -9.12 6.16 3.13
C SER A 100 -7.80 6.81 3.54
N VAL A 101 -7.85 8.07 3.95
CA VAL A 101 -6.72 8.74 4.61
C VAL A 101 -6.99 8.75 6.10
N ARG A 102 -6.05 8.22 6.89
CA ARG A 102 -6.09 8.21 8.34
C ARG A 102 -4.94 9.04 8.89
N ARG A 103 -5.13 9.64 10.06
CA ARG A 103 -4.04 10.28 10.78
C ARG A 103 -3.46 9.31 11.79
N GLY A 104 -2.15 9.18 11.79
CA GLY A 104 -1.42 8.46 12.83
C GLY A 104 -1.35 9.30 14.09
N GLU A 105 -1.72 8.74 15.22
CA GLU A 105 -1.35 9.32 16.50
C GLU A 105 0.15 9.08 16.68
N GLY A 106 0.95 10.15 16.63
CA GLY A 106 2.37 10.05 16.90
C GLY A 106 2.57 9.42 18.27
N ARG A 107 3.20 8.23 18.32
CA ARG A 107 3.72 7.76 19.60
C ARG A 107 4.75 8.80 20.06
N PRO A 108 4.59 9.40 21.26
CA PRO A 108 5.57 10.36 21.78
C PRO A 108 6.96 9.73 21.91
#